data_AF-A0A8S1GXI7-F1
#
_entry.id   AF-A0A8S1GXI7-F1
#
_cell.length_a   1.000
_cell.length_b   1.000
_cell.length_c   1.000
_cell.angle_alpha   90.00
_cell.angle_beta   90.00
_cell.angle_gamma   90.00
#
_symmetry.space_group_name_H-M   'P 1'
#
loop_
_entity.id
_entity.type
_entity.pdbx_description
1 polymer ?
#
loop_
_entity_poly.entity_id
_entity_poly.type
_entity_poly.pdbx_seq_one_letter_code
_entity_poly.pdbx_strand_id
1 'polypeptide(L)'
;MRVIEKITSSGRPPNYIRSNSEPSRTLGSSPTHQKRSKLVSRDKTSTRKEWYDIKAPKMFSTRQVGKTLINRTQGTKIASEGLKGRVFEVSLGDLNDIEADFRKFKLVCEDVQGKNVLTNFHAMSMTHDKLCSIVKKWHVRII
;
A
#
# COMPACT_ATOMS: atom_id res chain seq x y z
N MET A 1 -26.75 56.96 -35.95
CA MET A 1 -27.43 57.17 -34.65
C MET A 1 -26.69 56.37 -33.58
N ARG A 2 -26.33 57.06 -32.49
CA ARG A 2 -25.77 56.60 -31.19
C ARG A 2 -24.32 56.07 -31.13
N VAL A 3 -23.59 56.74 -30.22
CA VAL A 3 -22.23 56.54 -29.74
C VAL A 3 -22.31 55.73 -28.42
N ILE A 4 -21.12 55.34 -27.89
CA ILE A 4 -20.74 54.99 -26.48
C ILE A 4 -21.13 53.57 -26.00
N GLU A 5 -20.29 52.73 -25.37
CA GLU A 5 -19.12 52.91 -24.49
C GLU A 5 -18.23 51.63 -24.39
N LYS A 6 -16.89 51.80 -24.33
CA LYS A 6 -15.91 51.24 -23.33
C LYS A 6 -15.83 49.70 -23.08
N ILE A 7 -14.69 48.99 -22.99
CA ILE A 7 -13.36 49.24 -22.39
C ILE A 7 -12.33 48.19 -22.90
N THR A 8 -11.19 48.69 -23.43
CA THR A 8 -9.76 48.27 -23.35
C THR A 8 -9.36 46.78 -23.45
N SER A 9 -8.75 46.29 -24.54
CA SER A 9 -7.36 46.45 -25.07
C SER A 9 -6.28 45.56 -24.45
N SER A 10 -5.69 44.69 -25.29
CA SER A 10 -4.26 44.28 -25.39
C SER A 10 -3.60 43.65 -24.15
N GLY A 11 -2.97 42.47 -24.15
CA GLY A 11 -2.07 41.91 -25.16
C GLY A 11 -0.60 42.28 -24.85
N ARG A 12 0.23 41.26 -24.49
CA ARG A 12 1.73 41.17 -24.46
C ARG A 12 2.51 41.69 -23.22
N PRO A 13 3.82 41.37 -23.03
CA PRO A 13 4.56 40.08 -23.08
C PRO A 13 5.64 39.98 -21.92
N PRO A 14 6.89 39.43 -22.04
CA PRO A 14 7.49 38.56 -21.00
C PRO A 14 8.74 39.11 -20.25
N ASN A 15 9.17 38.38 -19.21
CA ASN A 15 10.49 38.33 -18.53
C ASN A 15 11.29 39.63 -18.28
N TYR A 16 11.57 39.95 -17.02
CA TYR A 16 12.75 40.74 -16.66
C TYR A 16 13.33 40.36 -15.29
N ILE A 17 14.64 40.12 -15.29
CA ILE A 17 15.52 39.89 -14.13
C ILE A 17 15.70 41.22 -13.37
N ARG A 18 15.51 41.28 -12.05
CA ARG A 18 15.97 42.37 -11.16
C ARG A 18 16.52 41.76 -9.88
N SER A 19 17.84 41.68 -9.73
CA SER A 19 18.78 42.73 -9.25
C SER A 19 18.93 42.68 -7.74
N ASN A 20 20.09 42.17 -7.30
CA ASN A 20 20.58 42.24 -5.94
C ASN A 20 20.64 43.70 -5.46
N SER A 21 20.09 43.97 -4.27
CA SER A 21 20.45 45.13 -3.46
C SER A 21 20.27 44.77 -1.99
N GLU A 22 21.38 44.43 -1.33
CA GLU A 22 21.48 44.39 0.14
C GLU A 22 21.26 45.80 0.71
N PRO A 23 20.61 45.93 1.88
CA PRO A 23 20.91 47.01 2.81
C PRO A 23 21.65 46.46 4.04
N SER A 24 22.82 47.04 4.28
CA SER A 24 23.71 46.79 5.42
C SER A 24 23.32 47.55 6.69
N ARG A 25 23.72 46.98 7.85
CA ARG A 25 23.82 47.52 9.23
C ARG A 25 22.49 47.51 10.04
N THR A 26 22.43 47.05 11.28
CA THR A 26 23.34 47.28 12.42
C THR A 26 23.42 46.10 13.41
N LEU A 27 24.47 46.11 14.25
CA LEU A 27 24.79 45.14 15.31
C LEU A 27 23.89 45.30 16.55
N GLY A 28 23.44 44.19 17.12
CA GLY A 28 23.27 44.04 18.58
C GLY A 28 21.99 43.39 19.10
N SER A 29 22.09 42.12 19.54
CA SER A 29 21.61 41.55 20.83
C SER A 29 21.20 40.06 20.71
N SER A 30 21.59 39.28 21.72
CA SER A 30 21.76 37.82 21.76
C SER A 30 20.46 37.01 22.00
N PRO A 31 20.54 35.69 22.29
CA PRO A 31 20.27 34.58 21.41
C PRO A 31 18.86 33.99 21.62
N THR A 32 18.03 33.95 20.57
CA THR A 32 16.86 33.05 20.61
C THR A 32 17.30 31.68 20.12
N HIS A 33 17.18 30.71 21.02
CA HIS A 33 17.36 29.29 20.77
C HIS A 33 16.36 28.86 19.68
N GLN A 34 16.72 29.07 18.42
CA GLN A 34 15.91 28.63 17.30
C GLN A 34 16.00 27.11 17.30
N LYS A 35 14.99 26.47 17.90
CA LYS A 35 14.81 25.02 17.86
C LYS A 35 14.99 24.61 16.41
N ARG A 36 16.11 23.95 16.11
CA ARG A 36 16.27 23.14 14.91
C ARG A 36 15.10 22.18 14.93
N SER A 37 14.05 22.52 14.19
CA SER A 37 13.03 21.55 13.83
C SER A 37 13.81 20.48 13.07
N LYS A 38 13.93 19.30 13.67
CA LYS A 38 14.31 18.12 12.91
C LYS A 38 13.29 18.05 11.78
N LEU A 39 13.66 18.47 10.58
CA LEU A 39 13.03 17.95 9.37
C LEU A 39 13.34 16.46 9.39
N VAL A 40 12.50 15.69 10.08
CA VAL A 40 12.35 14.28 9.79
C VAL A 40 11.94 14.27 8.33
N SER A 41 12.87 13.89 7.46
CA SER A 41 12.61 13.58 6.06
C SER A 41 11.38 12.65 6.04
N ARG A 42 10.23 13.20 5.62
CA ARG A 42 8.91 12.56 5.77
C ARG A 42 8.71 11.32 4.89
N ASP A 43 9.74 10.89 4.16
CA ASP A 43 9.64 9.87 3.10
C ASP A 43 10.49 8.61 3.32
N LYS A 44 10.97 8.31 4.53
CA LYS A 44 11.84 7.12 4.77
C LYS A 44 11.12 5.87 5.27
N THR A 45 9.78 5.81 5.22
CA THR A 45 9.01 4.67 5.74
C THR A 45 8.88 3.53 4.71
N SER A 46 8.86 3.82 3.41
CA SER A 46 8.78 2.80 2.34
C SER A 46 10.15 2.20 1.99
N THR A 47 11.24 2.96 2.10
CA THR A 47 12.61 2.51 1.76
C THR A 47 13.10 1.35 2.63
N ARG A 48 12.52 1.18 3.82
CA ARG A 48 12.90 0.13 4.77
C ARG A 48 12.15 -1.18 4.55
N LYS A 49 11.24 -1.24 3.58
CA LYS A 49 10.41 -2.42 3.31
C LYS A 49 10.92 -3.17 2.09
N GLU A 50 10.80 -4.49 2.14
CA GLU A 50 11.11 -5.39 1.04
C GLU A 50 9.86 -6.17 0.65
N TRP A 51 9.78 -6.53 -0.64
CA TRP A 51 8.71 -7.31 -1.22
C TRP A 51 9.11 -8.78 -1.29
N TYR A 52 8.18 -9.65 -0.91
CA TYR A 52 8.29 -11.10 -0.97
C TYR A 52 7.15 -11.68 -1.80
N ASP A 53 7.45 -12.66 -2.64
CA ASP A 53 6.46 -13.31 -3.50
C ASP A 53 5.81 -14.47 -2.75
N ILE A 54 4.49 -14.48 -2.64
CA ILE A 54 3.72 -15.53 -1.99
C ILE A 54 3.50 -16.66 -2.98
N LYS A 55 3.93 -17.86 -2.61
CA LYS A 55 3.75 -19.08 -3.41
C LYS A 55 2.77 -20.02 -2.73
N ALA A 56 1.73 -20.40 -3.46
CA ALA A 56 0.78 -21.41 -3.02
C ALA A 56 1.39 -22.83 -3.05
N PRO A 57 0.83 -23.76 -2.25
CA PRO A 57 1.14 -25.20 -2.32
C PRO A 57 0.98 -25.78 -3.73
N LYS A 58 1.68 -26.88 -4.01
CA LYS A 58 1.66 -27.56 -5.32
C LYS A 58 0.29 -28.21 -5.65
N MET A 59 -0.65 -28.22 -4.72
CA MET A 59 -2.01 -28.69 -4.94
C MET A 59 -2.84 -27.78 -5.86
N PHE A 60 -2.41 -26.52 -6.03
CA PHE A 60 -3.08 -25.54 -6.87
C PHE A 60 -2.37 -25.37 -8.22
N SER A 61 -3.14 -25.06 -9.27
CA SER A 61 -2.61 -24.84 -10.62
C SER A 61 -1.79 -23.55 -10.68
N THR A 62 -2.39 -22.44 -10.22
CA THR A 62 -1.71 -21.15 -10.14
C THR A 62 -0.98 -21.02 -8.81
N ARG A 63 0.35 -20.99 -8.86
CA ARG A 63 1.19 -20.89 -7.66
C ARG A 63 1.51 -19.46 -7.24
N GLN A 64 1.33 -18.48 -8.11
CA GLN A 64 1.61 -17.08 -7.78
C GLN A 64 0.34 -16.43 -7.26
N VAL A 65 0.29 -16.18 -5.95
CA VAL A 65 -0.88 -15.55 -5.31
C VAL A 65 -0.76 -14.03 -5.33
N GLY A 66 0.44 -13.53 -5.04
CA GLY A 66 0.68 -12.10 -4.92
C GLY A 66 1.98 -11.81 -4.19
N LYS A 67 2.11 -10.57 -3.71
CA LYS A 67 3.30 -10.09 -2.99
C LYS A 67 2.95 -9.55 -1.63
N THR A 68 3.82 -9.78 -0.66
CA THR A 68 3.72 -9.18 0.68
C THR A 68 4.89 -8.27 0.94
N LEU A 69 4.60 -7.17 1.65
CA LEU A 69 5.59 -6.25 2.14
C LEU A 69 5.88 -6.53 3.62
N ILE A 70 7.17 -6.54 3.96
CA ILE A 70 7.61 -6.54 5.36
C ILE A 70 8.81 -5.60 5.53
N ASN A 71 9.06 -5.17 6.76
CA ASN A 71 10.26 -4.41 7.08
C ASN A 71 11.50 -5.30 6.91
N ARG A 72 12.58 -4.72 6.40
CA ARG A 72 13.91 -5.32 6.38
C ARG A 72 14.36 -5.67 7.79
N THR A 73 15.11 -6.76 7.92
CA THR A 73 15.75 -7.17 9.18
C THR A 73 16.51 -5.99 9.78
N GLN A 74 16.21 -5.67 11.03
CA GLN A 74 16.85 -4.58 11.78
C GLN A 74 17.19 -5.07 13.18
N GLY A 75 18.49 -5.06 13.50
CA GLY A 75 18.98 -5.58 14.78
C GLY A 75 18.61 -7.04 14.96
N THR A 76 17.89 -7.35 16.05
CA THR A 76 17.44 -8.70 16.41
C THR A 76 16.12 -9.12 15.78
N LYS A 77 15.38 -8.20 15.14
CA LYS A 77 14.08 -8.52 14.51
C LYS A 77 14.31 -8.99 13.08
N ILE A 78 14.13 -10.29 12.86
CA ILE A 78 14.33 -10.93 11.57
C ILE A 78 13.05 -10.83 10.72
N ALA A 79 13.20 -10.44 9.45
CA ALA A 79 12.07 -10.31 8.53
C ALA A 79 11.35 -11.66 8.27
N SER A 80 12.07 -12.78 8.21
CA SER A 80 11.48 -14.10 7.96
C SER A 80 10.55 -14.53 9.10
N GLU A 81 10.93 -14.30 10.35
CA GLU A 81 10.09 -14.63 11.52
C GLU A 81 8.79 -13.80 11.53
N GLY A 82 8.86 -12.53 11.15
CA GLY A 82 7.67 -11.67 11.04
C GLY A 82 6.76 -12.00 9.85
N LEU A 83 7.23 -12.78 8.87
CA LEU A 83 6.43 -13.31 7.77
C LEU A 83 5.78 -14.64 8.13
N LYS A 84 6.46 -15.50 8.90
CA LYS A 84 5.93 -16.79 9.36
C LYS A 84 4.68 -16.59 10.22
N GLY A 85 3.71 -17.49 10.08
CA GLY A 85 2.44 -17.43 10.80
C GLY A 85 1.42 -16.42 10.25
N ARG A 86 1.75 -15.64 9.20
CA ARG A 86 0.75 -14.80 8.52
C ARG A 86 -0.23 -15.65 7.74
N VAL A 87 -1.52 -15.35 7.86
CA VAL A 87 -2.60 -16.02 7.13
C VAL A 87 -3.08 -15.11 6.01
N PHE A 88 -3.12 -15.66 4.80
CA PHE A 88 -3.62 -15.00 3.59
C PHE A 88 -4.94 -15.64 3.18
N GLU A 89 -5.98 -14.83 3.00
CA GLU A 89 -7.26 -15.27 2.45
C GLU A 89 -7.27 -15.04 0.93
N VAL A 90 -7.50 -16.10 0.17
CA VAL A 90 -7.45 -16.10 -1.30
C VAL A 90 -8.64 -16.86 -1.84
N SER A 91 -9.25 -16.42 -2.94
CA SER A 91 -10.33 -17.17 -3.59
C SER A 91 -9.79 -18.42 -4.32
N LEU A 92 -10.63 -19.42 -4.51
CA LEU A 92 -10.25 -20.59 -5.32
C LEU A 92 -10.10 -20.24 -6.80
N GLY A 93 -10.86 -19.26 -7.31
CA GLY A 93 -10.75 -18.80 -8.70
C GLY A 93 -9.37 -18.21 -9.02
N ASP A 94 -8.73 -17.56 -8.05
CA ASP A 94 -7.36 -17.05 -8.24
C ASP A 94 -6.30 -18.17 -8.22
N LEU A 95 -6.60 -19.30 -7.57
CA LEU A 95 -5.68 -20.44 -7.40
C LEU A 95 -5.86 -21.51 -8.48
N ASN A 96 -7.03 -21.58 -9.10
CA ASN A 96 -7.38 -22.58 -10.08
C ASN A 96 -8.36 -21.99 -11.11
N ASP A 97 -8.26 -22.43 -12.37
CA ASP A 97 -9.06 -21.92 -13.51
C ASP A 97 -10.49 -22.51 -13.54
N ILE A 98 -11.06 -22.76 -12.35
CA ILE A 98 -12.40 -23.32 -12.19
C ILE A 98 -13.28 -22.24 -11.58
N GLU A 99 -14.49 -22.08 -12.12
CA GLU A 99 -15.51 -21.12 -11.68
C GLU A 99 -16.03 -21.47 -10.27
N ALA A 100 -15.23 -21.17 -9.25
CA ALA A 100 -15.46 -21.55 -7.86
C ALA A 100 -15.07 -20.42 -6.87
N ASP A 101 -15.32 -19.18 -7.26
CA ASP A 101 -14.95 -17.96 -6.51
C ASP A 101 -15.58 -17.87 -5.12
N PHE A 102 -16.69 -18.57 -4.91
CA PHE A 102 -17.38 -18.64 -3.63
C PHE A 102 -16.60 -19.41 -2.55
N ARG A 103 -15.52 -20.12 -2.91
CA ARG A 103 -14.65 -20.82 -1.95
C ARG A 103 -13.41 -19.97 -1.71
N LYS A 104 -13.12 -19.72 -0.44
CA LYS A 104 -11.95 -18.98 0.02
C LYS A 104 -11.05 -19.90 0.83
N PHE A 105 -9.76 -19.85 0.54
CA PHE A 105 -8.71 -20.57 1.24
C PHE A 105 -7.95 -19.62 2.15
N LYS A 106 -7.70 -20.07 3.37
CA LYS A 106 -6.75 -19.45 4.30
C LYS A 106 -5.44 -20.21 4.18
N LEU A 107 -4.41 -19.53 3.68
CA LEU A 107 -3.06 -20.05 3.50
C LEU A 107 -2.14 -19.44 4.55
N VAL A 108 -1.49 -20.25 5.37
CA VAL A 108 -0.53 -19.78 6.38
C VAL A 108 0.88 -19.81 5.81
N CYS A 109 1.68 -18.76 6.07
CA CYS A 109 3.10 -18.76 5.78
C CYS A 109 3.85 -19.67 6.77
N GLU A 110 4.46 -20.73 6.28
CA GLU A 110 5.21 -21.69 7.11
C GLU A 110 6.72 -21.47 6.97
N ASP A 111 7.19 -21.24 5.75
CA ASP A 111 8.61 -21.05 5.49
C ASP A 111 8.91 -19.95 4.46
N VAL A 112 10.13 -19.40 4.54
CA VAL A 112 10.60 -18.33 3.66
C VAL A 112 11.91 -18.77 3.02
N GLN A 113 11.88 -18.96 1.70
CA GLN A 113 13.02 -19.34 0.88
C GLN A 113 13.50 -18.14 0.05
N GLY A 114 14.52 -17.46 0.57
CA GLY A 114 15.01 -16.22 -0.06
C GLY A 114 13.90 -15.17 -0.11
N LYS A 115 13.41 -14.86 -1.32
CA LYS A 115 12.29 -13.92 -1.54
C LYS A 115 10.92 -14.59 -1.70
N ASN A 116 10.88 -15.91 -1.74
CA ASN A 116 9.64 -16.67 -1.90
C ASN A 116 9.12 -17.09 -0.53
N VAL A 117 7.84 -16.84 -0.29
CA VAL A 117 7.12 -17.30 0.89
C VAL A 117 6.37 -18.56 0.52
N LEU A 118 6.68 -19.66 1.18
CA LEU A 118 5.97 -20.92 1.04
C LEU A 118 4.80 -20.95 2.02
N THR A 119 3.60 -21.08 1.47
CA THR A 119 2.39 -21.20 2.28
C THR A 119 1.91 -22.65 2.35
N ASN A 120 1.19 -22.95 3.42
CA ASN A 120 0.51 -24.20 3.68
C ASN A 120 -0.99 -23.95 3.88
N PHE A 121 -1.80 -24.98 3.73
CA PHE A 121 -3.24 -24.90 3.97
C PHE A 121 -3.52 -24.73 5.47
N HIS A 122 -4.35 -23.75 5.82
CA HIS A 122 -4.79 -23.53 7.19
C HIS A 122 -6.27 -23.85 7.37
N ALA A 123 -7.13 -23.27 6.55
CA ALA A 123 -8.57 -23.49 6.61
C ALA A 123 -9.25 -23.12 5.28
N MET A 124 -10.52 -23.52 5.12
CA MET A 124 -11.37 -23.10 4.01
C MET A 124 -12.66 -22.48 4.57
N SER A 125 -13.16 -21.43 3.92
CA SER A 125 -14.47 -20.84 4.19
C SER A 125 -15.18 -20.58 2.88
N MET A 126 -16.51 -20.64 2.89
CA MET A 126 -17.30 -20.09 1.79
C MET A 126 -17.50 -18.58 1.97
N THR A 127 -17.85 -17.89 0.89
CA THR A 127 -18.26 -16.49 0.94
C THR A 127 -19.63 -16.34 1.59
N HIS A 128 -19.86 -15.17 2.19
CA HIS A 128 -21.08 -14.91 2.96
C HIS A 128 -22.33 -14.94 2.07
N ASP A 129 -22.25 -14.39 0.86
CA ASP A 129 -23.30 -14.44 -0.16
C ASP A 129 -23.73 -15.88 -0.45
N LYS A 130 -22.78 -16.81 -0.60
CA LYS A 130 -23.08 -18.22 -0.85
C LYS A 130 -23.70 -18.89 0.36
N LEU A 131 -23.19 -18.62 1.56
CA LEU A 131 -23.75 -19.16 2.80
C LEU A 131 -25.21 -18.71 3.03
N CYS A 132 -25.50 -17.45 2.75
CA CYS A 132 -26.86 -16.89 2.81
C CYS A 132 -27.75 -17.47 1.71
N SER A 133 -27.24 -17.65 0.49
CA SER A 133 -27.99 -18.24 -0.63
C SER A 133 -28.41 -19.71 -0.39
N ILE A 134 -27.62 -20.45 0.39
CA ILE A 134 -27.94 -21.84 0.75
C ILE A 134 -29.10 -21.89 1.77
N VAL A 135 -29.35 -20.82 2.55
CA VAL A 135 -30.48 -20.80 3.50
C VAL A 135 -31.76 -20.69 2.69
N LYS A 136 -32.61 -21.71 2.73
CA LYS A 136 -33.93 -21.69 2.07
C LYS A 136 -35.03 -21.84 3.11
N LYS A 137 -36.14 -21.13 2.90
CA LYS A 137 -37.36 -21.28 3.71
C LYS A 137 -37.85 -22.73 3.64
N TRP A 138 -38.37 -23.25 4.75
CA TRP A 138 -38.94 -24.60 4.87
C TRP A 138 -37.94 -25.75 4.71
N HIS A 139 -36.64 -25.47 4.75
CA HIS A 139 -35.60 -26.48 4.72
C HIS A 139 -34.82 -26.44 6.04
N VAL A 140 -34.54 -27.62 6.60
CA VAL A 140 -33.64 -27.75 7.74
C VAL A 140 -32.22 -27.91 7.21
N ARG A 141 -31.35 -26.99 7.58
CA ARG A 141 -29.91 -27.11 7.31
C ARG A 141 -29.28 -27.95 8.41
N ILE A 142 -28.63 -29.03 8.03
CA ILE A 142 -27.73 -29.78 8.91
C ILE A 142 -26.31 -29.34 8.54
N ILE A 143 -25.63 -28.73 9.50
CA ILE A 143 -24.22 -28.36 9.42
C ILE A 143 -23.51 -28.89 10.66
#